data_AF-A0A496QDL2-F1
#
_entry.id   AF-A0A496QDL2-F1
#
_cell.length_a   1.000
_cell.length_b   1.000
_cell.length_c   1.000
_cell.angle_alpha   90.00
_cell.angle_beta   90.00
_cell.angle_gamma   90.00
#
_symmetry.space_group_name_H-M   'P 1'
#
loop_
_entity.id
_entity.type
_entity.pdbx_description
1 polymer ?
#
loop_
_entity_poly.entity_id
_entity_poly.type
_entity_poly.pdbx_seq_one_letter_code
_entity_poly.pdbx_strand_id
1 'polypeptide(L)' 'MELDNERFLSPGELKEDFVINCLRPTSLEEYIGQKNVKERLQIAIEAARVR' A
#
# COMPACT_ATOMS: atom_id res chain seq x y z
N MET A 1 31.47 -8.06 -17.17
CA MET A 1 30.11 -7.50 -17.26
C MET A 1 29.33 -8.19 -16.16
N GLU A 2 29.23 -7.57 -15.00
CA GLU A 2 28.47 -8.12 -13.88
C GLU A 2 26.99 -8.07 -14.28
N LEU A 3 26.41 -9.25 -14.48
CA LEU A 3 24.96 -9.41 -14.52
C LEU A 3 24.51 -9.19 -13.08
N ASP A 4 24.05 -7.98 -12.83
CA ASP A 4 23.32 -7.58 -11.64
C ASP A 4 22.36 -8.72 -11.25
N ASN A 5 22.70 -9.45 -10.19
CA ASN A 5 21.93 -10.58 -9.67
C ASN A 5 20.72 -10.07 -8.87
N GLU A 6 20.15 -8.93 -9.24
CA GLU A 6 18.94 -8.42 -8.64
C GLU A 6 17.79 -9.27 -9.18
N ARG A 7 17.33 -10.18 -8.32
CA ARG A 7 16.24 -11.09 -8.59
C ARG A 7 15.05 -10.28 -9.13
N PHE A 8 14.55 -10.62 -10.31
CA PHE A 8 13.40 -9.94 -10.93
C PHE A 8 12.15 -9.89 -10.02
N LEU A 9 12.05 -10.84 -9.10
CA LEU A 9 10.99 -10.93 -8.08
C LEU A 9 11.38 -10.31 -6.74
N SER A 10 12.45 -9.51 -6.69
CA SER A 10 12.84 -8.78 -5.50
C SER A 10 11.75 -7.78 -5.12
N PRO A 11 11.42 -7.64 -3.84
CA PRO A 11 10.41 -6.69 -3.37
C PRO A 11 10.88 -5.22 -3.42
N GLY A 12 11.89 -4.90 -4.24
CA GLY A 12 12.39 -3.54 -4.42
C GLY A 12 11.44 -2.74 -5.31
N GLU A 13 11.39 -1.42 -5.08
CA GLU A 13 10.59 -0.53 -5.93
C GLU A 13 11.17 -0.46 -7.34
N LEU A 14 10.36 -0.79 -8.33
CA LEU A 14 10.69 -0.61 -9.74
C LEU A 14 10.24 0.78 -10.21
N LYS A 15 10.87 1.30 -11.28
CA LYS A 15 10.42 2.56 -11.89
C LYS A 15 8.95 2.52 -12.32
N GLU A 16 8.44 1.34 -12.66
CA GLU A 16 7.05 1.10 -13.05
C GLU A 16 6.07 1.22 -11.87
N ASP A 17 6.53 0.98 -10.64
CA ASP A 17 5.71 1.09 -9.44
C ASP A 17 5.28 2.53 -9.17
N PHE A 18 6.04 3.53 -9.62
CA PHE A 18 5.70 4.94 -9.50
C PHE A 18 4.33 5.25 -10.12
N VAL A 19 4.06 4.71 -11.31
CA VAL A 19 2.79 4.94 -12.01
C VAL A 19 1.64 4.22 -11.30
N ILE A 20 1.91 3.01 -10.79
CA ILE A 20 0.93 2.22 -10.04
C ILE A 20 0.57 2.89 -8.72
N ASN A 21 1.53 3.51 -8.04
CA ASN A 21 1.31 4.23 -6.78
C ASN A 21 0.35 5.41 -6.95
N CYS A 22 0.33 6.09 -8.10
CA CYS A 22 -0.63 7.17 -8.39
C CYS A 22 -2.09 6.70 -8.48
N LEU A 23 -2.33 5.39 -8.66
CA LEU A 23 -3.67 4.80 -8.72
C LEU A 23 -4.12 4.18 -7.39
N ARG A 24 -3.23 4.11 -6.39
CA ARG A 24 -3.55 3.55 -5.08
C ARG A 24 -4.27 4.60 -4.23
N PRO A 25 -5.40 4.25 -3.60
CA PRO A 25 -6.05 5.11 -2.60
C PRO A 25 -5.05 5.59 -1.54
N THR A 26 -5.07 6.89 -1.24
CA THR A 26 -4.19 7.53 -0.25
C THR A 26 -4.85 7.68 1.11
N SER A 27 -6.18 7.64 1.15
CA SER A 27 -6.96 7.59 2.38
C SER A 27 -7.97 6.45 2.37
N LEU A 28 -8.46 6.11 3.56
CA LEU A 28 -9.36 4.97 3.74
C LEU A 28 -10.72 5.18 3.05
N GLU A 29 -11.13 6.43 2.84
CA GLU A 29 -12.41 6.77 2.22
C GLU A 29 -12.43 6.52 0.70
N GLU A 30 -11.27 6.63 0.06
CA GLU A 30 -11.10 6.42 -1.39
C GLU A 30 -11.25 4.94 -1.80
N TYR A 31 -11.07 4.00 -0.88
CA TYR A 31 -11.26 2.58 -1.17
C TYR A 31 -12.72 2.24 -1.48
N ILE A 32 -12.95 1.51 -2.56
CA ILE A 32 -14.29 1.07 -2.97
C ILE A 32 -14.55 -0.35 -2.44
N GLY A 33 -15.71 -0.55 -1.79
CA GLY A 33 -16.12 -1.85 -1.25
C GLY A 33 -15.57 -2.16 0.15
N GLN A 34 -15.56 -3.44 0.51
CA GLN A 34 -15.04 -3.98 1.78
C GLN A 34 -15.46 -3.21 3.04
N LYS A 35 -16.74 -2.83 3.13
CA LYS A 35 -17.27 -1.93 4.18
C LYS A 35 -16.84 -2.33 5.60
N ASN A 36 -17.02 -3.59 5.97
CA ASN A 36 -16.69 -4.10 7.30
C ASN A 36 -15.19 -4.02 7.62
N VAL A 37 -14.33 -4.20 6.62
CA VAL A 37 -12.87 -4.13 6.79
C VAL A 37 -12.44 -2.68 7.00
N LYS A 38 -12.96 -1.76 6.17
CA LYS A 38 -12.68 -0.32 6.32
C LYS A 38 -13.11 0.20 7.68
N GLU A 39 -14.30 -0.18 8.15
CA GLU A 39 -14.80 0.22 9.47
C GLU A 39 -13.91 -0.26 10.62
N ARG A 40 -13.50 -1.53 10.61
CA ARG A 40 -12.60 -2.09 11.63
C ARG A 40 -11.23 -1.43 11.61
N LEU A 41 -10.70 -1.16 10.42
CA LEU A 41 -9.41 -0.50 10.27
C LEU A 41 -9.46 0.94 10.81
N GLN A 42 -10.56 1.66 10.54
CA GLN A 42 -10.77 2.99 11.08
C GLN A 42 -10.81 3.00 12.61
N ILE A 43 -11.55 2.07 13.22
CA ILE A 43 -11.58 1.92 14.68
C ILE A 43 -10.18 1.66 15.25
N ALA A 44 -9.40 0.80 14.60
CA ALA A 44 -8.04 0.48 15.03
C ALA A 44 -7.10 1.70 14.96
N ILE A 45 -7.18 2.48 13.87
CA ILE A 45 -6.40 3.71 13.70
C ILE A 45 -6.76 4.73 14.79
N GLU A 46 -8.06 4.94 15.04
CA GLU A 46 -8.52 5.87 16.09
C GLU A 46 -8.06 5.42 17.48
N ALA A 47 -8.16 4.13 17.79
CA ALA A 47 -7.68 3.59 19.07
C ALA A 47 -6.16 3.76 19.25
N ALA A 48 -5.39 3.61 18.16
CA ALA A 48 -3.94 3.80 18.17
C ALA A 48 -3.55 5.27 18.39
N ARG A 49 -4.34 6.24 17.92
CA ARG A 49 -4.09 7.67 18.10
C ARG A 49 -4.23 8.16 19.54
N VAL A 50 -4.98 7.42 20.37
CA VAL A 50 -5.23 7.76 21.79
C VAL A 50 -4.09 7.27 22.70
N ARG A 51 -3.17 6.45 22.20
CA ARG A 51 -1.99 5.97 22.93
C ARG A 51 -0.72 6.65 22.44
#